data_AF-R7QVZ7-F1
#
_entry.id   AF-R7QVZ7-F1
#
_cell.length_a   1.000
_cell.length_b   1.000
_cell.length_c   1.000
_cell.angle_alpha   90.00
_cell.angle_beta   90.00
_cell.angle_gamma   90.00
#
_symmetry.space_group_name_H-M   'P 1'
#
loop_
_entity.id
_entity.type
_entity.pdbx_description
1 polymer ?
#
loop_
_entity_poly.entity_id
_entity_poly.type
_entity_poly.pdbx_seq_one_letter_code
_entity_poly.pdbx_strand_id
1 'polypeptide(L)'
;MNPPRIEERAIYKGEEVVDQLEIVDARSEDPDDCLKVQLWKYNPSYFAREGCVDPVSLACTFKGNEDERIEMSVEKLLEEL
;
A
#
# COMPACT_ATOMS: atom_id res chain seq x y z
N MET A 1 10.75 -16.20 2.98
CA MET A 1 9.73 -15.22 3.43
C MET A 1 8.38 -15.76 3.00
N ASN A 2 7.35 -15.67 3.85
CA ASN A 2 5.98 -15.97 3.48
C ASN A 2 5.38 -14.67 2.92
N PRO A 3 5.22 -14.50 1.60
CA PRO A 3 4.63 -13.28 1.05
C PRO A 3 3.20 -13.11 1.59
N PRO A 4 2.72 -11.85 1.71
CA PRO A 4 1.33 -11.62 2.06
C PRO A 4 0.43 -12.34 1.05
N ARG A 5 -0.61 -13.02 1.55
CA ARG A 5 -1.53 -13.80 0.71
C ARG A 5 -2.37 -12.94 -0.24
N ILE A 6 -2.51 -11.66 0.08
CA ILE A 6 -3.25 -10.67 -0.73
C ILE A 6 -2.27 -9.58 -1.07
N GLU A 7 -2.16 -9.28 -2.36
CA GLU A 7 -1.29 -8.24 -2.85
C GLU A 7 -1.83 -6.84 -2.49
N GLU A 8 -0.93 -5.90 -2.22
CA GLU A 8 -1.28 -4.51 -1.90
C GLU A 8 -0.75 -3.55 -2.96
N ARG A 9 -1.60 -2.59 -3.36
CA ARG A 9 -1.33 -1.58 -4.39
C ARG A 9 -1.86 -0.22 -3.97
N ALA A 10 -1.29 0.85 -4.51
CA ALA A 10 -1.76 2.22 -4.32
C ALA A 10 -2.16 2.84 -5.65
N ILE A 11 -3.25 3.63 -5.65
CA ILE A 11 -3.75 4.36 -6.82
C ILE A 11 -4.26 5.73 -6.41
N TYR A 12 -4.25 6.70 -7.33
CA TYR A 12 -4.90 7.98 -7.10
C TYR A 12 -6.41 7.80 -7.00
N LYS A 13 -7.02 8.37 -5.96
CA LYS A 13 -8.46 8.26 -5.70
C LYS A 13 -9.37 8.84 -6.79
N GLY A 14 -8.84 9.62 -7.72
CA GLY A 14 -9.60 10.22 -8.82
C GLY A 14 -9.41 9.51 -10.15
N GLU A 15 -8.80 8.33 -10.18
CA GLU A 15 -8.71 7.51 -11.39
C GLU A 15 -10.07 6.86 -11.70
N GLU A 16 -10.48 6.85 -12.97
CA GLU A 16 -11.77 6.29 -13.42
C GLU A 16 -11.94 4.79 -13.10
N VAL A 17 -10.82 4.07 -12.94
CA VAL A 17 -10.85 2.65 -12.55
C VAL A 17 -11.30 2.46 -11.10
N VAL A 18 -11.17 3.47 -10.24
CA VAL A 18 -11.61 3.39 -8.83
C VAL A 18 -13.11 3.17 -8.74
N ASP A 19 -13.89 3.79 -9.63
CA ASP A 19 -15.34 3.64 -9.70
C ASP A 19 -15.78 2.25 -10.21
N GLN A 20 -14.85 1.49 -10.78
CA GLN A 20 -15.07 0.12 -11.27
C GLN A 20 -14.66 -0.95 -10.24
N LEU A 21 -14.06 -0.55 -9.12
CA LEU A 21 -13.66 -1.48 -8.07
C LEU A 21 -14.86 -1.93 -7.24
N GLU A 22 -14.93 -3.24 -6.98
CA GLU A 22 -15.89 -3.83 -6.05
C GLU A 22 -15.23 -4.03 -4.67
N ILE A 23 -15.90 -3.57 -3.62
CA ILE A 23 -15.44 -3.79 -2.24
C ILE A 23 -16.01 -5.13 -1.78
N VAL A 24 -15.11 -6.10 -1.57
CA VAL A 24 -15.44 -7.45 -1.11
C VAL A 24 -14.95 -7.71 0.32
N ASP A 25 -15.57 -8.66 1.03
CA ASP A 25 -15.00 -9.21 2.26
C ASP A 25 -13.96 -10.25 1.88
N ALA A 26 -12.68 -9.92 2.06
CA ALA A 26 -11.55 -10.79 1.72
C ALA A 26 -11.56 -12.16 2.44
N ARG A 27 -12.41 -12.38 3.45
CA ARG A 27 -12.59 -13.68 4.12
C ARG A 27 -13.54 -14.61 3.37
N SER A 28 -14.32 -14.06 2.43
CA SER A 28 -15.35 -14.78 1.66
C SER A 28 -14.94 -15.06 0.22
N GLU A 29 -13.85 -14.44 -0.25
CA GLU A 29 -13.33 -14.57 -1.60
C GLU A 29 -11.99 -15.33 -1.63
N ASP A 30 -11.57 -15.76 -2.81
CA ASP A 30 -10.23 -16.33 -3.01
C ASP A 30 -9.16 -15.22 -2.86
N PRO A 31 -8.10 -15.41 -2.05
CA PRO A 31 -7.02 -14.44 -1.92
C PRO A 31 -6.35 -14.07 -3.25
N ASP A 32 -6.28 -14.99 -4.21
CA ASP A 32 -5.65 -14.76 -5.51
C ASP A 32 -6.52 -13.87 -6.43
N ASP A 33 -7.82 -13.77 -6.13
CA ASP A 33 -8.77 -12.89 -6.83
C ASP A 33 -8.94 -11.53 -6.14
N CYS A 34 -8.29 -11.33 -4.98
CA CYS A 34 -8.41 -10.12 -4.18
C CYS A 34 -7.17 -9.23 -4.28
N LEU A 35 -7.39 -7.92 -4.25
CA LEU A 35 -6.35 -6.91 -4.14
C LEU A 35 -6.66 -5.90 -3.04
N LYS A 36 -5.70 -5.63 -2.16
CA LYS A 36 -5.80 -4.52 -1.20
C LYS A 36 -5.39 -3.22 -1.89
N VAL A 37 -6.35 -2.33 -2.10
CA VAL A 37 -6.12 -1.05 -2.80
C VAL A 37 -6.09 0.10 -1.80
N GLN A 38 -4.99 0.86 -1.80
CA GLN A 38 -4.88 2.14 -1.09
C GLN A 38 -5.26 3.30 -2.02
N LEU A 39 -6.24 4.10 -1.61
CA LEU A 39 -6.68 5.28 -2.35
C LEU A 39 -5.93 6.53 -1.87
N TRP A 40 -5.03 7.06 -2.69
CA TRP A 40 -4.15 8.17 -2.35
C TRP A 40 -4.67 9.51 -2.87
N LYS A 41 -4.23 10.61 -2.24
CA LYS A 41 -4.59 11.99 -2.65
C LYS A 41 -3.85 12.48 -3.89
N TYR A 42 -2.84 11.74 -4.33
CA TYR A 42 -2.02 12.00 -5.52
C TYR A 42 -1.71 10.68 -6.22
N ASN A 43 -1.22 10.75 -7.46
CA ASN A 43 -0.80 9.57 -8.22
C ASN A 43 0.56 9.05 -7.69
N PRO A 44 0.64 7.82 -7.16
CA PRO A 44 1.90 7.28 -6.62
C PRO A 44 3.02 7.20 -7.65
N SER A 45 2.69 7.10 -8.95
CA SER A 45 3.67 7.07 -10.04
C SER A 45 4.56 8.31 -10.12
N TYR A 46 4.14 9.44 -9.54
CA TYR A 46 4.94 10.67 -9.51
C TYR A 46 6.26 10.52 -8.76
N PHE A 47 6.31 9.61 -7.78
CA PHE A 47 7.49 9.39 -6.96
C PHE A 47 7.96 7.93 -7.02
N ALA A 48 7.21 7.04 -7.67
CA ALA A 48 7.56 5.63 -7.78
C ALA A 48 8.86 5.42 -8.59
N ARG A 49 9.65 4.43 -8.16
CA ARG A 49 10.86 3.97 -8.84
C ARG A 49 10.78 2.45 -8.99
N GLU A 50 11.00 1.95 -10.20
CA GLU A 50 11.00 0.50 -10.50
C GLU A 50 9.71 -0.23 -10.08
N GLY A 51 8.56 0.45 -10.14
CA GLY A 51 7.26 -0.11 -9.75
C GLY A 51 6.99 -0.09 -8.23
N CYS A 52 7.92 0.43 -7.42
CA CYS A 52 7.76 0.63 -5.99
C CYS A 52 7.50 2.10 -5.67
N VAL A 53 6.62 2.37 -4.71
CA VAL A 53 6.40 3.74 -4.19
C VAL A 53 7.66 4.27 -3.52
N ASP A 54 7.81 5.60 -3.45
CA ASP A 54 8.97 6.17 -2.76
C ASP A 54 8.92 5.85 -1.25
N PRO A 55 10.09 5.77 -0.59
CA PRO A 55 10.18 5.44 0.83
C PRO A 55 9.44 6.39 1.76
N VAL A 56 9.33 7.68 1.43
CA VAL A 56 8.62 8.67 2.26
C VAL A 56 7.13 8.43 2.19
N SER A 57 6.58 8.24 0.98
CA SER A 57 5.18 7.88 0.82
C SER A 57 4.86 6.55 1.50
N LEU A 58 5.75 5.55 1.42
CA LEU A 58 5.61 4.28 2.13
C LEU A 58 5.60 4.48 3.64
N ALA A 59 6.52 5.24 4.21
CA ALA A 59 6.54 5.55 5.63
C ALA A 59 5.24 6.22 6.09
N CYS A 60 4.68 7.11 5.26
CA CYS A 60 3.39 7.75 5.53
C CYS A 60 2.21 6.77 5.63
N THR A 61 2.23 5.63 4.92
CA THR A 61 1.15 4.63 5.02
C THR A 61 1.14 3.89 6.35
N PHE A 62 2.30 3.79 7.01
CA PHE A 62 2.49 3.12 8.30
C PHE A 62 2.48 4.08 9.49
N LYS A 63 2.29 5.38 9.26
CA LYS A 63 2.28 6.37 10.35
C LYS A 63 1.14 6.07 11.33
N GLY A 64 1.47 5.86 12.61
CA GLY A 64 0.51 5.55 13.66
C GLY A 64 0.08 4.08 13.69
N ASN A 65 0.86 3.18 13.09
CA ASN A 65 0.71 1.74 13.28
C ASN A 65 1.07 1.35 14.72
N GLU A 66 0.24 0.53 15.38
CA GLU A 66 0.47 0.14 16.79
C GLU A 66 1.57 -0.92 16.98
N ASP A 67 2.07 -1.53 15.90
CA ASP A 67 3.14 -2.51 15.96
C ASP A 67 4.51 -1.83 16.01
N GLU A 68 5.14 -1.83 17.19
CA GLU A 68 6.47 -1.25 17.42
C GLU A 68 7.53 -1.75 16.42
N ARG A 69 7.39 -2.98 15.90
CA ARG A 69 8.35 -3.53 14.91
C ARG A 69 8.21 -2.86 13.55
N ILE A 70 6.99 -2.47 13.19
CA ILE A 70 6.72 -1.71 11.98
C ILE A 70 7.25 -0.29 12.16
N GLU A 71 6.98 0.35 13.30
CA GLU A 71 7.51 1.69 13.60
C GLU A 71 9.03 1.73 13.49
N MET A 72 9.74 0.82 14.16
CA MET A 72 11.20 0.71 14.07
C MET A 72 11.70 0.50 12.63
N SER A 73 10.99 -0.29 11.83
CA SER A 73 11.37 -0.56 10.43
C SER A 73 11.18 0.69 9.56
N VAL A 74 10.13 1.47 9.81
CA VAL A 74 9.86 2.74 9.14
C VAL A 74 10.89 3.79 9.54
N GLU A 75 11.24 3.90 10.82
CA GLU A 75 12.30 4.80 11.29
C GLU A 75 13.63 4.49 10.61
N LYS A 76 14.03 3.21 10.61
CA LYS A 76 15.25 2.77 9.94
C LYS A 76 15.24 3.09 8.43
N LEU A 77 14.12 2.84 7.75
CA LEU A 77 13.96 3.17 6.33
C LEU A 77 14.20 4.66 6.09
N LEU A 78 13.69 5.54 6.97
CA LEU A 78 13.85 6.98 6.84
C LEU A 78 15.25 7.48 7.19
N GLU A 79 15.97 6.81 8.10
CA GLU A 79 17.37 7.11 8.42
C GLU A 79 18.35 6.76 7.29
N GLU A 80 18.00 5.79 6.44
CA GLU A 80 18.83 5.31 5.31
C GLU A 80 18.61 6.09 4.00
N LEU A 81 17.70 7.09 3.97
CA LEU A 81 17.42 7.96 2.81
C LEU A 81 18.46 9.07 2.61
#